data_AF-A0AAJ6XCR3-F1
#
_entry.id   AF-A0AAJ6XCR3-F1
#
_cell.length_a   1.000
_cell.length_b   1.000
_cell.length_c   1.000
_cell.angle_alpha   90.00
_cell.angle_beta   90.00
_cell.angle_gamma   90.00
#
_symmetry.space_group_name_H-M   'P 1'
#
loop_
_entity.id
_entity.type
_entity.pdbx_description
1 polymer ?
#
loop_
_entity_poly.entity_id
_entity_poly.type
_entity_poly.pdbx_seq_one_letter_code
_entity_poly.pdbx_strand_id
1 'polypeptide(L)'
;MGRWMKPEVYPLLAAMTCVTSLCIFQLTRNVFLNPDVRINKAKRSMGVLGNNEEGERYADHGLRRFLRTRPPEIMPAINHFFTENK
;
A
#
# COMPACT_ATOMS: atom_id res chain seq x y z
N MET A 1 23.81 -18.55 6.88
CA MET A 1 22.79 -18.50 5.80
C MET A 1 23.34 -18.85 4.41
N GLY A 2 24.63 -18.63 4.11
CA GLY A 2 25.17 -18.84 2.74
C GLY A 2 25.08 -20.26 2.16
N ARG A 3 25.04 -21.32 3.00
CA ARG A 3 24.95 -22.71 2.53
C ARG A 3 23.61 -23.07 1.86
N TRP A 4 22.56 -22.29 2.10
CA TRP A 4 21.20 -22.54 1.60
C TRP A 4 20.74 -21.54 0.53
N MET A 5 21.55 -20.52 0.25
CA MET A 5 21.27 -19.51 -0.77
C MET A 5 21.84 -19.94 -2.12
N LYS A 6 21.16 -20.89 -2.77
CA LYS A 6 21.44 -21.25 -4.16
C LYS A 6 20.78 -20.24 -5.11
N PRO A 7 21.30 -20.03 -6.33
CA PRO A 7 20.72 -19.13 -7.32
C PRO A 7 19.22 -19.35 -7.58
N GLU A 8 18.80 -20.63 -7.56
CA GLU A 8 17.41 -21.06 -7.77
C GLU A 8 16.45 -20.56 -6.67
N VAL A 9 16.98 -20.22 -5.49
CA VAL A 9 16.19 -19.84 -4.31
C VAL A 9 15.90 -18.34 -4.28
N TYR A 10 16.69 -17.51 -4.98
CA TYR A 10 16.47 -16.07 -5.05
C TYR A 10 15.08 -15.65 -5.57
N PRO A 11 14.55 -16.20 -6.68
CA PRO A 11 13.22 -15.81 -7.14
C PRO A 11 12.11 -16.20 -6.15
N LEU A 12 12.24 -17.35 -5.47
CA LEU A 12 11.30 -17.78 -4.44
C LEU A 12 11.35 -16.84 -3.23
N LEU A 13 12.54 -16.50 -2.75
CA LEU A 13 12.73 -15.55 -1.65
C LEU A 13 12.21 -14.15 -2.01
N ALA A 14 12.43 -13.70 -3.24
CA ALA A 14 11.92 -12.42 -3.72
C ALA A 14 10.39 -12.38 -3.64
N ALA A 15 9.71 -13.43 -4.12
CA ALA A 15 8.25 -13.52 -4.03
C ALA A 15 7.76 -13.56 -2.56
N MET A 16 8.35 -14.41 -1.73
CA MET A 16 7.97 -14.56 -0.32
C MET A 16 8.18 -13.26 0.49
N THR A 17 9.30 -12.58 0.29
CA THR A 17 9.60 -11.32 0.98
C THR A 17 8.73 -10.17 0.47
N CYS A 18 8.40 -10.14 -0.82
CA CYS A 18 7.45 -9.21 -1.40
C CYS A 18 6.06 -9.37 -0.75
N VAL A 19 5.51 -10.58 -0.70
CA VAL A 19 4.20 -10.83 -0.10
C VAL A 19 4.20 -10.53 1.40
N THR A 20 5.26 -10.94 2.11
CA THR A 20 5.38 -10.68 3.56
C THR A 20 5.42 -9.17 3.85
N SER A 21 6.16 -8.40 3.05
CA SER A 21 6.24 -6.95 3.22
C SER A 21 4.92 -6.26 2.88
N LEU A 22 4.16 -6.74 1.89
CA LEU A 22 2.80 -6.27 1.60
C LEU A 22 1.85 -6.49 2.79
N CYS A 23 1.90 -7.67 3.40
CA CYS A 23 1.11 -7.96 4.60
C CYS A 23 1.49 -7.01 5.75
N ILE A 24 2.79 -6.85 6.04
CA ILE A 24 3.26 -5.94 7.09
C ILE A 24 2.76 -4.52 6.82
N PHE A 25 2.94 -4.02 5.59
CA PHE A 25 2.47 -2.69 5.19
C PHE A 25 0.97 -2.50 5.45
N GLN A 26 0.14 -3.48 5.04
CA GLN A 26 -1.30 -3.43 5.23
C GLN A 26 -1.70 -3.45 6.72
N LEU A 27 -1.05 -4.31 7.52
CA LEU A 27 -1.29 -4.41 8.96
C LEU A 27 -0.85 -3.14 9.69
N THR A 28 0.34 -2.62 9.39
CA THR A 28 0.82 -1.34 9.93
C THR A 28 -0.17 -0.23 9.62
N ARG A 29 -0.64 -0.12 8.38
CA ARG A 29 -1.66 0.87 8.00
C ARG A 29 -2.94 0.72 8.79
N ASN A 30 -3.46 -0.50 8.94
CA ASN A 30 -4.66 -0.78 9.72
C ASN A 30 -4.47 -0.43 11.20
N VAL A 31 -3.29 -0.64 11.77
CA VAL A 31 -3.05 -0.33 13.18
C VAL A 31 -3.00 1.19 13.42
N PHE A 32 -2.39 1.96 12.52
CA PHE A 32 -2.18 3.40 12.69
C PHE A 32 -3.30 4.30 12.14
N LEU A 33 -3.99 3.89 11.08
CA LEU A 33 -4.93 4.75 10.35
C LEU A 33 -6.38 4.28 10.42
N ASN A 34 -6.67 3.13 11.05
CA ASN A 34 -8.08 2.77 11.29
C ASN A 34 -8.67 3.72 12.33
N PRO A 35 -9.81 4.37 12.04
CA PRO A 35 -10.48 5.28 12.99
C PRO A 35 -10.95 4.56 14.26
N ASP A 36 -11.18 3.25 14.17
CA ASP A 36 -11.65 2.41 15.27
C ASP A 36 -10.51 1.88 16.16
N VAL A 37 -9.25 2.00 15.73
CA VAL A 37 -8.08 1.45 16.45
C VAL A 37 -7.26 2.59 17.03
N ARG A 38 -7.16 2.64 18.37
CA ARG A 38 -6.39 3.66 19.09
C ARG A 38 -5.22 3.04 19.86
N ILE A 39 -4.01 3.23 19.34
CA ILE A 39 -2.77 2.71 19.95
C ILE A 39 -2.33 3.56 21.16
N ASN A 40 -2.51 4.88 21.09
CA ASN A 40 -2.05 5.78 22.14
C ASN A 40 -3.02 5.78 23.33
N LYS A 41 -2.51 5.47 24.54
CA LYS A 41 -3.29 5.47 25.78
C LYS A 41 -4.00 6.81 26.05
N ALA A 42 -3.35 7.93 25.74
CA ALA A 42 -3.94 9.26 25.92
C ALA A 42 -5.19 9.49 25.05
N LYS A 43 -5.23 8.85 23.87
CA LYS A 43 -6.37 8.96 22.95
C LYS A 43 -7.50 7.97 23.29
N ARG A 44 -7.33 7.02 24.21
CA ARG A 44 -8.35 5.98 24.49
C ARG A 44 -9.58 6.51 25.23
N SER A 45 -9.43 7.58 26.01
CA SER A 45 -10.52 8.20 26.78
C SER A 45 -11.25 9.32 26.02
N MET A 46 -10.72 9.80 24.89
CA MET A 46 -11.36 10.86 24.11
C MET A 46 -12.49 10.27 23.26
N GLY A 47 -13.63 10.96 23.15
CA GLY A 47 -14.70 10.55 22.23
C GLY A 47 -14.25 10.57 20.75
N VAL A 48 -14.93 9.83 19.88
CA VAL A 48 -14.76 9.91 18.42
C VAL A 48 -15.73 10.98 17.90
N LEU A 49 -15.49 12.25 18.22
CA LEU A 49 -16.33 13.36 17.76
C LEU A 49 -15.60 14.11 16.65
N GLY A 50 -16.21 14.21 15.46
CA GLY A 50 -15.65 14.95 14.32
C GLY A 50 -14.54 14.24 13.53
N ASN A 51 -14.50 12.90 13.53
CA ASN A 51 -13.41 12.11 12.92
C ASN A 51 -13.49 11.95 11.38
N ASN A 52 -14.19 12.84 10.69
CA ASN A 52 -14.41 12.75 9.25
C ASN A 52 -13.09 12.80 8.46
N GLU A 53 -12.16 13.66 8.88
CA GLU A 53 -10.86 13.82 8.22
C GLU A 53 -9.99 12.55 8.31
N GLU A 54 -10.01 11.84 9.46
CA GLU A 54 -9.28 10.58 9.63
C GLU A 54 -9.93 9.45 8.82
N GLY A 55 -11.27 9.43 8.76
CA GLY A 55 -12.04 8.51 7.92
C GLY A 55 -11.77 8.72 6.43
N GLU A 56 -11.71 9.96 5.95
CA GLU A 56 -11.34 10.29 4.57
C GLU A 56 -9.92 9.84 4.24
N ARG A 57 -8.95 10.05 5.14
CA ARG A 57 -7.57 9.57 4.98
C ARG A 57 -7.46 8.04 4.96
N TYR A 58 -8.33 7.35 5.70
CA TYR A 58 -8.41 5.89 5.65
C TYR A 58 -9.10 5.38 4.38
N ALA A 59 -10.14 6.06 3.89
CA ALA A 59 -10.84 5.67 2.67
C ALA A 59 -9.99 5.92 1.41
N ASP A 60 -9.39 7.10 1.30
CA ASP A 60 -8.59 7.52 0.15
C ASP A 60 -7.09 7.29 0.39
N HIS A 61 -6.62 6.09 0.00
CA HIS A 61 -5.20 5.82 -0.07
C HIS A 61 -4.51 6.73 -1.11
N GLY A 62 -3.28 7.20 -0.80
CA GLY A 62 -2.54 8.13 -1.68
C GLY A 62 -2.35 7.62 -3.11
N LEU A 63 -2.06 6.32 -3.28
CA LEU A 63 -2.00 5.71 -4.61
C LEU A 63 -3.36 5.72 -5.31
N ARG A 64 -4.46 5.46 -4.59
CA ARG A 64 -5.81 5.48 -5.15
C ARG A 64 -6.20 6.89 -5.60
N ARG A 65 -5.88 7.89 -4.78
CA ARG A 65 -6.09 9.30 -5.11
C ARG A 65 -5.25 9.74 -6.30
N PHE A 66 -4.00 9.29 -6.37
CA PHE A 66 -3.09 9.56 -7.49
C PHE A 66 -3.57 8.94 -8.81
N LEU A 67 -4.05 7.68 -8.76
CA LEU A 67 -4.53 6.97 -9.95
C LEU A 67 -5.89 7.48 -10.44
N ARG A 68 -6.70 8.12 -9.59
CA ARG A 68 -8.05 8.60 -9.95
C ARG A 68 -8.06 9.65 -11.07
N THR A 69 -7.00 10.43 -11.22
CA THR A 69 -6.90 11.49 -12.23
C THR A 69 -6.20 11.04 -13.51
N ARG A 70 -5.67 9.81 -13.53
CA ARG A 70 -4.93 9.27 -14.66
C ARG A 70 -5.84 8.41 -15.53
N PRO A 71 -5.62 8.36 -16.85
CA PRO A 71 -6.32 7.41 -17.70
C PRO A 71 -6.02 5.98 -17.23
N PRO A 72 -6.98 5.04 -17.37
CA PRO A 72 -6.84 3.66 -16.92
C PRO A 72 -5.90 2.86 -17.85
N GLU A 73 -4.64 3.27 -17.91
CA GLU A 73 -3.60 2.65 -18.72
C GLU A 73 -2.56 1.98 -17.82
N ILE A 74 -2.35 0.69 -18.02
CA ILE A 74 -1.43 -0.12 -17.21
C ILE A 74 0.02 0.30 -17.46
N MET A 75 0.36 0.65 -18.71
CA MET A 75 1.70 1.10 -19.11
C MET A 75 1.61 2.17 -20.20
N PRO A 76 1.32 3.44 -19.85
CA PRO A 76 1.12 4.50 -20.84
C PRO A 76 2.33 4.66 -21.77
N ALA A 77 3.56 4.59 -21.23
CA ALA A 77 4.77 4.71 -22.05
C ALA A 77 4.90 3.61 -23.13
N ILE A 78 4.51 2.37 -22.80
CA ILE A 78 4.54 1.26 -23.78
C ILE A 78 3.37 1.37 -24.75
N ASN A 79 2.19 1.70 -24.24
CA ASN A 79 1.00 1.88 -25.07
C ASN A 79 1.23 2.99 -26.11
N HIS A 80 1.63 4.20 -25.69
CA HIS A 80 1.93 5.31 -26.58
C HIS A 80 3.03 4.96 -27.58
N PHE A 81 4.08 4.22 -27.17
CA PHE A 81 5.13 3.77 -28.09
C PHE A 81 4.59 2.91 -29.25
N PHE A 82 3.58 2.08 -29.01
CA PHE A 82 2.99 1.22 -30.04
C PHE A 82 1.77 1.82 -30.75
N THR A 83 1.09 2.79 -30.16
CA THR A 83 -0.15 3.38 -30.72
C THR A 83 0.04 4.75 -31.38
N GLU A 84 1.01 5.56 -30.93
CA GLU A 84 1.31 6.83 -31.60
C GLU A 84 2.15 6.56 -32.86
N ASN A 85 1.51 6.67 -34.02
CA ASN A 85 2.24 6.74 -35.29
C ASN A 85 2.93 8.11 -35.40
N LYS A 86 4.17 8.09 -35.85
CA LYS A 86 4.99 9.30 -36.06
C LYS A 86 4.37 10.27 -37.06
#